data_AF-A0A3Q7FGP0-F1
#
_entry.id   AF-A0A3Q7FGP0-F1
#
_cell.length_a   1.000
_cell.length_b   1.000
_cell.length_c   1.000
_cell.angle_alpha   90.00
_cell.angle_beta   90.00
_cell.angle_gamma   90.00
#
_symmetry.space_group_name_H-M   'P 1'
#
loop_
_entity.id
_entity.type
_entity.pdbx_description
1 polymer ?
#
loop_
_entity_poly.entity_id
_entity_poly.type
_entity_poly.pdbx_seq_one_letter_code
_entity_poly.pdbx_strand_id
1 'polypeptide(L)'
;MIESRRHSYHLVDQSPWPILGSLTALATTVGGVMYLHSFQGEATLLILGLIFLLYTMFVWWRDVLCESTFEGYHTKDVQMVLFFLSYRPPTPINRSFFLYFAKQREKWIQLPLEEFLKLIKEF
;
A
#
# COMPACT_ATOMS: atom_id res chain seq x y z
N MET A 1 13.51 29.11 7.19
CA MET A 1 13.82 29.41 5.78
C MET A 1 12.86 28.59 4.94
N ILE A 2 11.99 29.24 4.17
CA ILE A 2 11.11 28.53 3.23
C ILE A 2 11.94 28.34 1.95
N GLU A 3 12.47 27.13 1.77
CA GLU A 3 13.13 26.72 0.53
C GLU A 3 12.08 26.74 -0.59
N SER A 4 12.28 27.57 -1.63
CA SER A 4 11.37 27.64 -2.77
C SER A 4 11.52 26.37 -3.62
N ARG A 5 10.62 25.39 -3.47
CA ARG A 5 10.57 24.24 -4.39
C ARG A 5 10.30 24.76 -5.81
N ARG A 6 11.22 24.49 -6.75
CA ARG A 6 11.12 24.90 -8.17
C ARG A 6 10.19 24.01 -8.99
N HIS A 7 9.65 22.94 -8.42
CA HIS A 7 8.78 21.99 -9.11
C HIS A 7 7.54 21.65 -8.27
N SER A 8 6.42 21.42 -8.96
CA SER A 8 5.13 21.12 -8.34
C SER A 8 5.00 19.68 -7.81
N TYR A 9 6.04 18.84 -7.95
CA TYR A 9 6.04 17.45 -7.49
C TYR A 9 6.37 17.31 -6.00
N HIS A 10 5.65 16.39 -5.35
CA HIS A 10 5.98 15.92 -4.00
C HIS A 10 7.20 14.98 -4.07
N LEU A 11 8.25 15.33 -3.35
CA LEU A 11 9.36 14.41 -3.07
C LEU A 11 8.93 13.59 -1.87
N VAL A 12 8.61 12.32 -2.12
CA VAL A 12 8.22 11.35 -1.10
C VAL A 12 9.40 11.12 -0.16
N ASP A 13 9.15 11.14 1.14
CA ASP A 13 10.17 10.82 2.15
C ASP A 13 10.63 9.36 2.04
N GLN A 14 11.84 9.08 2.51
CA GLN A 14 12.41 7.73 2.45
C GLN A 14 11.59 6.77 3.33
N SER A 15 10.89 5.82 2.72
CA SER A 15 10.11 4.82 3.44
C SER A 15 10.80 3.44 3.44
N PRO A 16 10.68 2.65 4.53
CA PRO A 16 11.27 1.31 4.62
C PRO A 16 10.45 0.24 3.89
N TRP A 17 9.20 0.55 3.52
CA TRP A 17 8.23 -0.39 2.96
C TRP A 17 8.67 -1.09 1.67
N PRO A 18 9.37 -0.45 0.71
CA PRO A 18 9.83 -1.14 -0.49
C PRO A 18 10.79 -2.31 -0.19
N ILE A 19 11.68 -2.13 0.79
CA ILE A 19 12.64 -3.18 1.18
C ILE A 19 11.90 -4.31 1.90
N LEU A 20 11.02 -3.97 2.86
CA LEU A 20 10.21 -4.96 3.57
C LEU A 20 9.28 -5.73 2.62
N GLY A 21 8.69 -5.07 1.63
CA GLY A 21 7.87 -5.69 0.60
C GLY A 21 8.65 -6.69 -0.24
N SER A 22 9.87 -6.36 -0.63
CA SER A 22 10.74 -7.27 -1.39
C SER A 22 11.15 -8.52 -0.58
N LEU A 23 11.46 -8.36 0.70
CA LEU A 23 11.86 -9.47 1.59
C LEU A 23 10.69 -10.40 1.88
N THR A 24 9.49 -9.85 2.10
CA THR A 24 8.28 -10.64 2.38
C THR A 24 7.78 -11.37 1.13
N ALA A 25 7.90 -10.75 -0.05
CA ALA A 25 7.65 -11.41 -1.32
C ALA A 25 8.63 -12.58 -1.54
N LEU A 26 9.93 -12.37 -1.28
CA LEU A 26 10.94 -13.43 -1.36
C LEU A 26 10.63 -14.59 -0.41
N ALA A 27 10.31 -14.30 0.86
CA ALA A 27 9.95 -15.32 1.84
C ALA A 27 8.72 -16.12 1.42
N THR A 28 7.73 -15.47 0.82
CA THR A 28 6.53 -16.12 0.26
C THR A 28 6.88 -17.04 -0.92
N THR A 29 7.74 -16.60 -1.83
CA THR A 29 8.18 -17.43 -2.97
C THR A 29 8.98 -18.64 -2.51
N VAL A 30 9.92 -18.46 -1.57
CA VAL A 30 10.71 -19.56 -0.99
C VAL A 30 9.80 -20.54 -0.26
N GLY A 31 8.89 -20.04 0.59
CA GLY A 31 7.89 -20.87 1.27
C GLY A 31 6.99 -21.63 0.29
N GLY A 32 6.60 -21.00 -0.82
CA GLY A 32 5.78 -21.64 -1.86
C GLY A 32 6.53 -22.76 -2.60
N VAL A 33 7.79 -22.56 -2.95
CA VAL A 33 8.62 -23.60 -3.57
C VAL A 33 8.84 -24.76 -2.59
N MET A 34 9.10 -24.46 -1.32
CA MET A 34 9.24 -25.48 -0.27
C MET A 34 7.95 -26.29 -0.08
N TYR A 35 6.80 -25.62 -0.18
CA TYR A 35 5.48 -26.25 -0.09
C TYR A 35 5.22 -27.23 -1.22
N LEU A 36 5.60 -26.87 -2.45
CA LEU A 36 5.45 -27.74 -3.61
C LEU A 36 6.39 -28.95 -3.63
N HIS A 37 7.50 -28.90 -2.88
CA HIS A 37 8.49 -29.98 -2.80
C HIS A 37 8.45 -30.75 -1.46
N SER A 38 7.45 -30.49 -0.61
CA SER A 38 7.24 -31.20 0.67
C SER A 38 8.45 -31.21 1.62
N PHE A 39 9.14 -30.07 1.73
CA PHE A 39 10.20 -29.88 2.74
C PHE A 39 9.60 -29.61 4.12
N GLN A 40 10.22 -30.09 5.22
CA GLN A 40 9.72 -29.82 6.58
C GLN A 40 9.68 -28.32 6.92
N GLY A 41 8.53 -27.82 7.37
CA GLY A 41 8.32 -26.43 7.80
C GLY A 41 7.83 -25.50 6.69
N GLU A 42 7.46 -26.07 5.55
CA GLU A 42 6.95 -25.42 4.34
C GLU A 42 5.71 -24.57 4.58
N ALA A 43 4.71 -25.11 5.29
CA ALA A 43 3.45 -24.42 5.51
C ALA A 43 3.65 -23.20 6.42
N THR A 44 4.51 -23.32 7.42
CA THR A 44 4.79 -22.22 8.36
C THR A 44 5.49 -21.05 7.66
N LEU A 45 6.50 -21.31 6.84
CA LEU A 45 7.21 -20.25 6.12
C LEU A 45 6.30 -19.56 5.09
N LEU A 46 5.49 -20.33 4.36
CA LEU A 46 4.54 -19.79 3.39
C LEU A 46 3.46 -18.91 4.07
N ILE A 47 2.86 -19.40 5.16
CA ILE A 47 1.82 -18.68 5.88
C ILE A 47 2.40 -17.40 6.51
N LEU A 48 3.57 -17.48 7.16
CA LEU A 48 4.24 -16.30 7.72
C LEU A 48 4.60 -15.29 6.62
N GLY A 49 5.16 -15.74 5.50
CA GLY A 49 5.45 -14.89 4.35
C GLY A 49 4.21 -14.14 3.85
N LEU A 50 3.09 -14.84 3.70
CA LEU A 50 1.82 -14.25 3.29
C LEU A 50 1.27 -13.25 4.31
N ILE A 51 1.33 -13.55 5.61
CA ILE A 51 0.90 -12.64 6.67
C ILE A 51 1.73 -11.35 6.64
N PHE A 52 3.06 -11.47 6.57
CA PHE A 52 3.94 -10.31 6.53
C PHE A 52 3.81 -9.51 5.23
N LEU A 53 3.54 -10.17 4.10
CA LEU A 53 3.26 -9.50 2.84
C LEU A 53 1.98 -8.66 2.94
N LEU A 54 0.88 -9.25 3.43
CA LEU A 54 -0.39 -8.55 3.62
C LEU A 54 -0.27 -7.40 4.64
N TYR A 55 0.47 -7.61 5.72
CA TYR A 55 0.76 -6.58 6.72
C TYR A 55 1.54 -5.41 6.11
N THR A 56 2.63 -5.70 5.39
CA THR A 56 3.45 -4.67 4.73
C THR A 56 2.62 -3.87 3.73
N MET A 57 1.76 -4.54 2.96
CA MET A 57 0.84 -3.88 2.04
C MET A 57 -0.15 -2.95 2.77
N PHE A 58 -0.77 -3.43 3.86
CA PHE A 58 -1.71 -2.63 4.65
C PHE A 58 -1.07 -1.38 5.24
N VAL A 59 0.08 -1.52 5.90
CA VAL A 59 0.76 -0.41 6.57
C VAL A 59 1.35 0.58 5.55
N TRP A 60 1.88 0.08 4.44
CA TRP A 60 2.36 0.96 3.38
C TRP A 60 1.21 1.80 2.78
N TRP A 61 0.05 1.21 2.54
CA TRP A 61 -1.11 1.97 2.06
C TRP A 61 -1.62 2.98 3.09
N ARG A 62 -1.60 2.64 4.38
CA ARG A 62 -1.91 3.59 5.45
C ARG A 62 -1.00 4.82 5.37
N ASP A 63 0.30 4.61 5.20
CA ASP A 63 1.27 5.70 5.15
C ASP A 63 1.04 6.60 3.92
N VAL A 64 0.75 6.01 2.76
CA VAL A 64 0.38 6.77 1.55
C VAL A 64 -0.91 7.60 1.76
N LEU A 65 -1.89 7.05 2.48
CA LEU A 65 -3.12 7.77 2.81
C LEU A 65 -2.85 8.92 3.78
N CYS A 66 -2.00 8.73 4.78
CA CYS A 66 -1.58 9.77 5.72
C CYS A 66 -0.83 10.90 5.00
N GLU A 67 0.15 10.56 4.16
CA GLU A 67 0.88 11.51 3.32
C GLU A 67 -0.11 12.33 2.47
N SER A 68 -1.13 11.66 1.93
CA SER A 68 -2.11 12.31 1.07
C SER A 68 -3.07 13.28 1.76
N THR A 69 -3.39 13.01 3.02
CA THR A 69 -4.45 13.74 3.75
C THR A 69 -3.88 14.80 4.68
N PHE A 70 -2.72 14.56 5.29
CA PHE A 70 -2.15 15.43 6.33
C PHE A 70 -1.06 16.36 5.82
N GLU A 71 -0.34 16.02 4.75
CA GLU A 71 0.81 16.83 4.31
C GLU A 71 0.45 17.90 3.27
N GLY A 72 -0.79 17.91 2.75
CA GLY A 72 -1.29 19.01 1.92
C GLY A 72 -0.57 19.22 0.58
N TYR A 73 0.35 18.33 0.17
CA TYR A 73 1.12 18.42 -1.07
C TYR A 73 0.34 18.00 -2.33
N HIS A 74 -0.96 17.72 -2.22
CA HIS A 74 -1.83 17.39 -3.35
C HIS A 74 -2.23 18.64 -4.15
N THR A 75 -1.26 19.21 -4.86
CA THR A 75 -1.54 20.07 -6.02
C THR A 75 -2.42 19.31 -7.03
N LYS A 76 -3.26 20.04 -7.79
CA LYS A 76 -4.24 19.46 -8.72
C LYS A 76 -3.64 18.43 -9.70
N ASP A 77 -2.36 18.57 -10.02
CA ASP A 77 -1.64 17.68 -10.93
C ASP A 77 -1.35 16.29 -10.33
N VAL A 78 -1.04 16.20 -9.03
CA VAL A 78 -0.80 14.92 -8.33
C VAL A 78 -2.10 14.14 -8.17
N GLN A 79 -3.21 14.83 -7.91
CA GLN A 79 -4.54 14.22 -7.88
C GLN A 79 -4.93 13.67 -9.25
N MET A 80 -4.59 14.39 -10.33
CA MET A 80 -4.86 13.96 -11.71
C MET A 80 -4.07 12.71 -12.10
N VAL A 81 -2.80 12.60 -11.70
CA VAL A 81 -1.99 11.38 -11.96
C VAL A 81 -2.53 10.18 -11.19
N LEU A 82 -2.86 10.34 -9.91
CA LEU A 82 -3.43 9.26 -9.09
C LEU A 82 -4.80 8.82 -9.62
N PHE A 83 -5.63 9.77 -10.05
CA PHE A 83 -6.88 9.52 -10.74
C PHE A 83 -6.64 8.76 -12.04
N PHE A 84 -5.76 9.24 -12.93
CA PHE A 84 -5.49 8.58 -14.21
C PHE A 84 -4.98 7.14 -14.05
N LEU A 85 -4.13 6.88 -13.05
CA LEU A 85 -3.72 5.53 -12.69
C LEU A 85 -4.88 4.65 -12.21
N SER A 86 -5.91 5.23 -11.61
CA SER A 86 -7.15 4.53 -11.24
C SER A 86 -8.09 4.26 -12.42
N TYR A 87 -8.02 5.02 -13.51
CA TYR A 87 -8.79 4.77 -14.75
C TYR A 87 -8.07 3.81 -15.71
N ARG A 88 -6.78 3.55 -15.48
CA ARG A 88 -6.07 2.49 -16.20
C ARG A 88 -6.74 1.16 -15.86
N PRO A 89 -7.32 0.44 -16.83
CA PRO A 89 -8.02 -0.80 -16.55
C PRO A 89 -7.03 -1.79 -15.92
N PRO A 90 -7.32 -2.30 -14.71
CA PRO A 90 -6.48 -3.30 -14.09
C PRO A 90 -6.48 -4.54 -14.98
N THR A 91 -5.32 -5.19 -15.08
CA THR A 91 -5.22 -6.48 -15.75
C THR A 91 -6.24 -7.48 -15.17
N PRO A 92 -6.67 -8.50 -15.92
CA PRO A 92 -7.66 -9.47 -15.44
C PRO A 92 -7.30 -10.10 -14.09
N ILE A 93 -5.99 -10.26 -13.82
CA ILE A 93 -5.42 -10.85 -12.62
C ILE A 93 -5.63 -9.97 -11.36
N ASN A 94 -5.53 -8.65 -11.48
CA ASN A 94 -5.61 -7.74 -10.34
C ASN A 94 -6.92 -6.94 -10.29
N ARG A 95 -7.86 -7.15 -11.23
CA ARG A 95 -9.13 -6.43 -11.31
C ARG A 95 -9.99 -6.57 -10.07
N SER A 96 -10.19 -7.77 -9.55
CA SER A 96 -11.05 -8.00 -8.36
C SER A 96 -10.48 -7.35 -7.11
N PHE A 97 -9.16 -7.45 -6.93
CA PHE A 97 -8.45 -6.78 -5.86
C PHE A 97 -8.59 -5.25 -5.99
N PHE A 98 -8.26 -4.69 -7.16
CA PHE A 98 -8.30 -3.25 -7.38
C PHE A 98 -9.71 -2.67 -7.20
N LEU A 99 -10.75 -3.36 -7.66
CA LEU A 99 -12.15 -2.93 -7.49
C LEU A 99 -12.62 -3.03 -6.03
N TYR A 100 -12.18 -4.06 -5.30
CA TYR A 100 -12.45 -4.15 -3.86
C TYR A 100 -11.85 -2.94 -3.12
N PHE A 101 -10.59 -2.63 -3.39
CA PHE A 101 -9.90 -1.48 -2.79
C PHE A 101 -10.49 -0.13 -3.23
N ALA A 102 -10.86 0.02 -4.50
CA ALA A 102 -11.52 1.23 -5.00
C ALA A 102 -12.87 1.47 -4.32
N LYS A 103 -13.67 0.41 -4.14
CA LYS A 103 -14.94 0.48 -3.40
C LYS A 103 -14.73 0.79 -1.92
N GLN A 104 -13.67 0.27 -1.33
CA GLN A 104 -13.34 0.50 0.07
C GLN A 104 -12.87 1.96 0.25
N ARG A 105 -12.04 2.49 -0.66
CA ARG A 105 -11.60 3.90 -0.72
C ARG A 105 -12.77 4.89 -0.66
N GLU A 106 -13.84 4.66 -1.40
CA GLU A 106 -15.03 5.54 -1.38
C GLU A 106 -15.65 5.61 0.02
N LYS A 107 -15.65 4.50 0.77
CA LYS A 107 -16.12 4.49 2.16
C LYS A 107 -15.19 5.25 3.11
N TRP A 108 -13.87 5.13 2.91
CA TRP A 108 -12.87 5.81 3.75
C TRP A 108 -12.84 7.31 3.53
N ILE A 109 -13.07 7.77 2.29
CA ILE A 109 -13.11 9.20 1.95
C ILE A 109 -14.33 9.90 2.58
N GLN A 110 -15.42 9.18 2.80
CA GLN A 110 -16.64 9.74 3.41
C GLN A 110 -16.64 9.72 4.93
N LEU A 111 -15.68 9.05 5.58
CA LEU A 111 -15.57 9.02 7.03
C LEU A 111 -15.02 10.35 7.56
N PRO A 112 -15.57 10.88 8.68
CA PRO A 112 -14.98 12.02 9.36
C PRO A 112 -13.52 11.74 9.72
N LEU A 113 -12.63 12.70 9.47
CA LEU A 113 -11.18 12.56 9.63
C LEU A 113 -10.79 12.00 11.01
N GLU A 114 -11.52 12.40 12.04
CA GLU A 114 -11.32 11.97 13.43
C GLU A 114 -11.58 10.47 13.64
N GLU A 115 -12.61 9.90 13.01
CA GLU A 115 -12.94 8.47 13.11
C GLU A 115 -11.93 7.61 12.35
N PHE A 116 -11.54 8.06 11.16
CA PHE A 116 -10.51 7.40 10.36
C PHE A 116 -9.16 7.36 11.07
N LEU A 117 -8.77 8.48 11.68
CA LEU A 117 -7.56 8.58 12.48
C LEU A 117 -7.59 7.69 13.73
N LYS A 118 -8.76 7.57 14.36
CA LYS A 118 -8.96 6.66 15.49
C LYS A 118 -8.76 5.21 15.08
N LEU A 119 -9.39 4.82 13.97
CA LEU A 119 -9.26 3.47 13.42
C LEU A 119 -7.80 3.15 13.08
N ILE A 120 -7.09 4.09 12.45
CA ILE A 120 -5.69 3.90 12.07
C ILE A 120 -4.75 3.83 13.28
N LYS A 121 -5.00 4.60 14.35
CA LYS A 121 -4.15 4.58 15.56
C LYS A 121 -4.36 3.32 16.40
N GLU A 122 -5.47 2.61 16.22
CA GLU A 122 -5.79 1.39 16.95
C GLU A 122 -5.20 0.12 16.31
N PHE A 123 -4.62 0.20 15.10
CA PHE A 123 -3.97 -0.92 14.38
C PHE A 123 -2.49 -0.65 14.08
#